data_AF-A0A9W8D4F4-F1
#
_entry.id   AF-A0A9W8D4F4-F1
#
_cell.length_a   1.000
_cell.length_b   1.000
_cell.length_c   1.000
_cell.angle_alpha   90.00
_cell.angle_beta   90.00
_cell.angle_gamma   90.00
#
_symmetry.space_group_name_H-M   'P 1'
#
loop_
_entity.id
_entity.type
_entity.pdbx_description
1 polymer ?
#
loop_
_entity_poly.entity_id
_entity_poly.type
_entity_poly.pdbx_seq_one_letter_code
_entity_poly.pdbx_strand_id
1 'polypeptide(L)'
;MRRMFLMQWRNLQYNGTRVGLQIFSALIVGFTFYQLDNTVSSLQNRVFATLESLVISVLVINQIQPQFFRQRELYSRESSTNQYGPLAFGVSVVFTEIPFIAVANTCYFLIFYFVAGLNGKSNRAGYFYLIYIMLGIFATTLGQAVAAFAPNDLVATLFNPIITTMLLLTAGAFVSKSQIPMFWRRWMYHINPLRYVMEGLLVNELHDSRIVCRPQEFYVFEPPASTSCREYAGAWIAKAPGYINNLDAFSGCQYCPYAIGDEYTNTLTWYYVHRWRNFCIFLGFIIFNVMFVLFVTRIYKVNKR
;
A
#
# COMPACT_ATOMS: atom_id res chain seq x y z
N MET A 1 -19.32 -17.68 14.89
CA MET A 1 -18.78 -16.36 15.28
C MET A 1 -18.33 -16.28 16.75
N ARG A 2 -19.20 -16.25 17.77
CA ARG A 2 -18.78 -16.09 19.20
C ARG A 2 -17.67 -17.07 19.63
N ARG A 3 -17.82 -18.36 19.31
CA ARG A 3 -16.80 -19.39 19.60
C ARG A 3 -15.46 -19.09 18.94
N MET A 4 -15.48 -18.70 17.66
CA MET A 4 -14.28 -18.39 16.88
C MET A 4 -13.55 -17.17 17.44
N PHE A 5 -14.32 -16.12 17.79
CA PHE A 5 -13.77 -14.92 18.41
C PHE A 5 -13.10 -15.22 19.75
N LEU A 6 -13.73 -16.03 20.61
CA LEU A 6 -13.13 -16.45 21.87
C LEU A 6 -11.87 -17.31 21.67
N MET A 7 -11.87 -18.21 20.68
CA MET A 7 -10.70 -19.01 20.33
C MET A 7 -9.54 -18.12 19.89
N GLN A 8 -9.82 -17.15 19.03
CA GLN A 8 -8.82 -16.21 18.53
C GLN A 8 -8.30 -15.29 19.63
N TRP A 9 -9.19 -14.75 20.46
CA TRP A 9 -8.84 -13.89 21.59
C TRP A 9 -7.91 -14.60 22.58
N ARG A 10 -8.19 -15.87 22.89
CA ARG A 10 -7.36 -16.69 23.78
C ARG A 10 -6.02 -17.10 23.16
N ASN A 11 -5.88 -17.04 21.84
CA ASN A 11 -4.62 -17.35 21.16
C ASN A 11 -3.66 -16.15 21.21
N LEU A 12 -3.11 -15.91 22.41
CA LEU A 12 -2.20 -14.80 22.66
C LEU A 12 -0.93 -14.87 21.81
N GLN A 13 -0.42 -16.08 21.55
CA GLN A 13 0.77 -16.27 20.74
C GLN A 13 0.54 -15.77 19.31
N TYR A 14 -0.61 -16.07 18.72
CA TYR A 14 -0.93 -15.62 17.37
C TYR A 14 -1.13 -14.11 17.26
N ASN A 15 -1.98 -13.53 18.11
CA ASN A 15 -2.24 -12.08 18.07
C ASN A 15 -1.01 -11.28 18.52
N GLY A 16 -0.25 -11.79 19.49
CA GLY A 16 0.99 -11.17 19.98
C GLY A 16 2.08 -11.16 18.92
N THR A 17 2.31 -12.28 18.22
CA THR A 17 3.27 -12.32 17.11
C THR A 17 2.85 -11.42 15.96
N ARG A 18 1.55 -11.30 15.66
CA ARG A 18 1.01 -10.38 14.65
C ARG A 18 1.34 -8.92 14.98
N VAL A 19 0.95 -8.47 16.18
CA VAL A 19 1.17 -7.09 16.61
C VAL A 19 2.66 -6.79 16.72
N GLY A 20 3.44 -7.71 17.32
CA GLY A 20 4.89 -7.56 17.47
C GLY A 20 5.62 -7.45 16.13
N LEU A 21 5.25 -8.27 15.14
CA LEU A 21 5.83 -8.21 13.80
C LEU A 21 5.51 -6.89 13.09
N GLN A 22 4.28 -6.39 13.23
CA GLN A 22 3.92 -5.10 12.64
C GLN A 22 4.62 -3.92 13.31
N ILE A 23 4.73 -3.93 14.64
CA ILE A 23 5.49 -2.92 15.40
C ILE A 23 6.95 -2.92 14.97
N PHE A 24 7.59 -4.09 14.92
CA PHE A 24 8.99 -4.22 14.54
C PHE A 24 9.23 -3.76 13.09
N SER A 25 8.37 -4.18 12.16
CA SER A 25 8.44 -3.73 10.77
C SER A 25 8.21 -2.22 10.63
N ALA A 26 7.25 -1.64 11.35
CA ALA A 26 7.00 -0.20 11.35
C ALA A 26 8.19 0.60 11.87
N LEU A 27 8.88 0.10 12.91
CA LEU A 27 10.08 0.74 13.42
C LEU A 27 11.21 0.69 12.39
N ILE A 28 11.48 -0.46 11.78
CA ILE A 28 12.53 -0.57 10.76
C ILE A 28 12.26 0.38 9.59
N VAL A 29 11.08 0.30 8.99
CA VAL A 29 10.74 1.13 7.81
C VAL A 29 10.65 2.62 8.22
N GLY A 30 10.04 2.93 9.37
CA GLY A 30 9.93 4.29 9.88
C GLY A 30 11.29 4.92 10.15
N PHE A 31 12.21 4.23 10.84
CA PHE A 31 13.56 4.75 11.10
C PHE A 31 14.44 4.80 9.87
N THR A 32 14.24 3.92 8.89
CA THR A 32 14.95 3.99 7.60
C THR A 32 14.64 5.31 6.88
N PHE A 33 13.40 5.77 6.98
CA PHE A 33 12.93 7.02 6.40
C PHE A 33 12.60 8.06 7.49
N TYR A 34 13.49 8.21 8.47
CA TYR A 34 13.29 9.11 9.60
C TYR A 34 13.12 10.56 9.15
N GLN A 35 12.02 11.19 9.57
CA GLN A 35 11.70 12.61 9.35
C GLN A 35 12.05 13.15 7.95
N LEU A 36 11.22 12.81 6.97
CA LEU A 36 11.41 13.21 5.58
C LEU A 36 11.24 14.73 5.36
N ASP A 37 12.30 15.40 4.91
CA ASP A 37 12.26 16.80 4.49
C ASP A 37 11.39 17.03 3.22
N ASN A 38 11.23 18.28 2.79
CA ASN A 38 10.52 18.67 1.56
C ASN A 38 11.45 18.93 0.36
N THR A 39 12.52 18.14 0.22
CA THR A 39 13.48 18.27 -0.89
C THR A 39 13.14 17.31 -2.03
N VAL A 40 13.78 17.47 -3.19
CA VAL A 40 13.49 16.59 -4.35
C VAL A 40 13.90 15.16 -4.05
N SER A 41 15.04 14.95 -3.39
CA SER A 41 15.46 13.62 -2.93
C SER A 41 14.45 13.01 -1.95
N SER A 42 13.89 13.81 -1.05
CA SER A 42 12.89 13.33 -0.10
C SER A 42 11.56 12.93 -0.75
N LEU A 43 11.18 13.49 -1.91
CA LEU A 43 10.01 13.03 -2.66
C LEU A 43 10.18 11.57 -3.10
N GLN A 44 11.35 11.24 -3.63
CA GLN A 44 11.68 9.86 -4.02
C GLN A 44 11.69 8.94 -2.79
N ASN A 45 12.24 9.40 -1.66
CA ASN A 45 12.20 8.65 -0.41
C ASN A 45 10.78 8.46 0.11
N ARG A 46 9.86 9.43 -0.06
CA ARG A 46 8.43 9.29 0.27
C ARG A 46 7.73 8.21 -0.58
N VAL A 47 8.06 8.14 -1.87
CA VAL A 47 7.59 7.06 -2.77
C VAL A 47 8.08 5.70 -2.27
N PHE A 48 9.37 5.57 -1.99
CA PHE A 48 9.95 4.32 -1.49
C PHE A 48 9.42 3.93 -0.12
N ALA A 49 9.30 4.88 0.82
CA ALA A 49 8.73 4.64 2.14
C ALA A 49 7.29 4.12 2.04
N THR A 50 6.47 4.70 1.16
CA THR A 50 5.09 4.25 0.94
C THR A 50 5.05 2.86 0.30
N LEU A 51 5.97 2.57 -0.63
CA LEU A 51 6.08 1.27 -1.28
C LEU A 51 6.52 0.17 -0.31
N GLU A 52 7.56 0.43 0.49
CA GLU A 52 8.04 -0.48 1.53
C GLU A 52 6.96 -0.72 2.58
N SER A 53 6.15 0.29 2.90
CA SER A 53 5.00 0.12 3.80
C SER A 53 4.01 -0.94 3.29
N LEU A 54 3.83 -1.09 1.96
CA LEU A 54 2.96 -2.11 1.40
C LEU A 54 3.46 -3.53 1.59
N VAL A 55 4.76 -3.74 1.85
CA VAL A 55 5.34 -5.06 2.10
C VAL A 55 4.75 -5.69 3.37
N ILE A 56 4.18 -4.89 4.27
CA ILE A 56 3.43 -5.38 5.45
C ILE A 56 2.32 -6.36 5.04
N SER A 57 1.72 -6.16 3.86
CA SER A 57 0.67 -7.05 3.33
C SER A 57 1.20 -8.46 3.11
N VAL A 58 2.44 -8.61 2.62
CA VAL A 58 3.09 -9.91 2.41
C VAL A 58 3.33 -10.62 3.73
N LEU A 59 3.78 -9.89 4.75
CA LEU A 59 4.02 -10.43 6.09
C LEU A 59 2.72 -10.92 6.73
N VAL A 60 1.63 -10.15 6.59
CA VAL A 60 0.30 -10.54 7.07
C VAL A 60 -0.23 -11.79 6.34
N ILE A 61 -0.03 -11.89 5.02
CA ILE A 61 -0.41 -13.06 4.22
C ILE A 61 0.30 -14.32 4.75
N ASN A 62 1.62 -14.27 4.93
CA ASN A 62 2.38 -15.43 5.40
C ASN A 62 1.98 -15.86 6.82
N GLN A 63 1.50 -14.93 7.64
CA GLN A 63 1.06 -15.23 9.01
C GLN A 63 -0.37 -15.80 9.08
N ILE A 64 -1.29 -15.37 8.20
CA ILE A 64 -2.70 -15.83 8.24
C ILE A 64 -2.88 -17.25 7.69
N GLN A 65 -2.06 -17.65 6.71
CA GLN A 65 -2.18 -18.94 6.04
C GLN A 65 -2.09 -20.17 6.97
N PRO A 66 -1.04 -20.33 7.81
CA PRO A 66 -0.93 -21.50 8.67
C PRO A 66 -2.09 -21.58 9.67
N GLN A 67 -2.61 -20.44 10.14
CA GLN A 67 -3.80 -20.44 10.99
C GLN A 67 -5.05 -20.87 10.23
N PHE A 68 -5.23 -20.42 8.99
CA PHE A 68 -6.35 -20.84 8.16
C PHE A 68 -6.33 -22.36 7.93
N PHE A 69 -5.16 -22.95 7.65
CA PHE A 69 -5.02 -24.40 7.49
C PHE A 69 -5.40 -25.16 8.76
N ARG A 70 -4.94 -24.70 9.94
CA ARG A 70 -5.32 -25.29 11.23
C ARG A 70 -6.82 -25.19 11.49
N GLN A 71 -7.44 -24.05 11.19
CA GLN A 71 -8.88 -23.85 11.33
C GLN A 71 -9.67 -24.74 10.35
N ARG A 72 -9.17 -24.91 9.12
CA ARG A 72 -9.76 -25.79 8.11
C ARG A 72 -9.71 -27.26 8.51
N GLU A 73 -8.62 -27.71 9.14
CA GLU A 73 -8.51 -29.07 9.67
C GLU A 73 -9.54 -29.34 10.77
N LEU A 74 -9.68 -28.40 11.73
CA LEU A 74 -10.70 -28.48 12.77
C LEU A 74 -12.11 -28.53 12.16
N TYR A 75 -12.39 -27.68 11.17
CA TYR A 75 -13.65 -27.71 10.44
C TYR A 75 -13.89 -29.05 9.72
N SER A 76 -12.86 -29.66 9.12
CA SER A 76 -13.03 -30.96 8.46
C SER A 76 -13.43 -32.07 9.45
N ARG A 77 -12.96 -31.99 10.71
CA ARG A 77 -13.35 -32.93 11.78
C ARG A 77 -14.79 -32.66 12.24
N GLU A 78 -15.15 -31.40 12.50
CA GLU A 78 -16.48 -31.01 12.98
C GLU A 78 -17.58 -31.11 11.90
N SER A 79 -17.21 -30.99 10.62
CA SER A 79 -18.15 -31.18 9.52
C SER A 79 -18.49 -32.66 9.30
N SER A 80 -17.65 -33.60 9.72
CA SER A 80 -17.97 -35.05 9.64
C SER A 80 -19.16 -35.42 10.53
N THR A 81 -19.35 -34.69 11.64
CA THR A 81 -20.48 -34.82 12.56
C THR A 81 -21.62 -33.85 12.26
N ASN A 82 -21.58 -33.18 11.10
CA ASN A 82 -22.60 -32.21 10.64
C ASN A 82 -22.95 -31.10 11.64
N GLN A 83 -22.00 -30.65 12.47
CA GLN A 83 -22.27 -29.63 13.49
C GLN A 83 -22.59 -28.24 12.91
N TYR A 84 -21.96 -27.83 11.81
CA TYR A 84 -22.25 -26.55 11.12
C TYR A 84 -21.85 -26.56 9.64
N GLY A 85 -22.38 -25.60 8.88
CA GLY A 85 -22.19 -25.48 7.43
C GLY A 85 -20.90 -24.74 7.01
N PRO A 86 -20.48 -24.89 5.73
CA PRO A 86 -19.25 -24.27 5.19
C PRO A 86 -19.35 -22.75 5.13
N LEU A 87 -20.55 -22.21 4.87
CA LEU A 87 -20.78 -20.76 4.86
C LEU A 87 -20.59 -20.16 6.27
N ALA A 88 -21.08 -20.85 7.30
CA ALA A 88 -20.90 -20.42 8.69
C ALA A 88 -19.42 -20.43 9.11
N PHE A 89 -18.64 -21.39 8.61
CA PHE A 89 -17.18 -21.43 8.78
C PHE A 89 -16.52 -20.23 8.09
N GLY A 90 -16.72 -20.07 6.78
CA GLY A 90 -16.06 -19.03 5.99
C GLY A 90 -16.36 -17.61 6.49
N VAL A 91 -17.62 -17.32 6.81
CA VAL A 91 -18.02 -16.03 7.41
C VAL A 91 -17.36 -15.84 8.77
N SER A 92 -17.35 -16.88 9.62
CA SER A 92 -16.74 -16.76 10.94
C SER A 92 -15.23 -16.52 10.87
N VAL A 93 -14.52 -17.15 9.93
CA VAL A 93 -13.07 -17.01 9.75
C VAL A 93 -12.70 -15.60 9.29
N VAL A 94 -13.42 -15.06 8.30
CA VAL A 94 -13.13 -13.72 7.75
C VAL A 94 -13.44 -12.63 8.78
N PHE A 95 -14.68 -12.60 9.31
CA PHE A 95 -15.14 -11.49 10.14
C PHE A 95 -14.51 -11.46 11.53
N THR A 96 -14.10 -12.62 12.07
CA THR A 96 -13.43 -12.67 13.38
C THR A 96 -12.06 -12.01 13.34
N GLU A 97 -11.38 -12.00 12.19
CA GLU A 97 -10.03 -11.47 12.05
C GLU A 97 -9.97 -9.93 11.98
N ILE A 98 -11.02 -9.30 11.42
CA ILE A 98 -11.10 -7.84 11.20
C ILE A 98 -10.70 -7.02 12.44
N PRO A 99 -11.26 -7.24 13.66
CA PRO A 99 -10.90 -6.42 14.82
C PRO A 99 -9.44 -6.56 15.23
N PHE A 100 -8.86 -7.76 15.16
CA PHE A 100 -7.47 -7.99 15.52
C PHE A 100 -6.50 -7.34 14.52
N ILE A 101 -6.85 -7.37 13.24
CA ILE A 101 -6.10 -6.72 12.16
C ILE A 101 -6.18 -5.21 12.31
N ALA A 102 -7.34 -4.66 12.65
CA ALA A 102 -7.51 -3.23 12.88
C ALA A 102 -6.59 -2.74 14.00
N VAL A 103 -6.49 -3.47 15.12
CA VAL A 103 -5.56 -3.14 16.22
C VAL A 103 -4.12 -3.18 15.74
N ALA A 104 -3.70 -4.26 15.07
CA ALA A 104 -2.32 -4.39 14.59
C ALA A 104 -1.93 -3.26 13.62
N ASN A 105 -2.78 -2.98 12.62
CA ASN A 105 -2.51 -1.91 11.65
C ASN A 105 -2.57 -0.52 12.28
N THR A 106 -3.35 -0.34 13.35
CA THR A 106 -3.33 0.91 14.12
C THR A 106 -1.97 1.11 14.78
N CYS A 107 -1.39 0.07 15.38
CA CYS A 107 -0.03 0.13 15.92
C CYS A 107 1.00 0.45 14.84
N TYR A 108 0.92 -0.21 13.68
CA TYR A 108 1.79 0.09 12.54
C TYR A 108 1.67 1.56 12.12
N PHE A 109 0.44 2.03 11.90
CA PHE A 109 0.16 3.40 11.47
C PHE A 109 0.75 4.43 12.44
N LEU A 110 0.49 4.29 13.75
CA LEU A 110 0.98 5.24 14.74
C LEU A 110 2.52 5.32 14.71
N ILE A 111 3.21 4.18 14.63
CA ILE A 111 4.68 4.18 14.61
C ILE A 111 5.18 4.76 13.29
N PHE A 112 4.77 4.19 12.16
CA PHE A 112 5.30 4.56 10.85
C PHE A 112 5.00 6.02 10.51
N TYR A 113 3.76 6.47 10.71
CA TYR A 113 3.33 7.81 10.31
C TYR A 113 4.08 8.92 11.05
N PHE A 114 4.27 8.77 12.36
CA PHE A 114 4.94 9.77 13.18
C PHE A 114 6.47 9.67 13.08
N VAL A 115 7.06 8.48 12.97
CA VAL A 115 8.52 8.31 12.85
C VAL A 115 9.02 8.78 11.48
N ALA A 116 8.28 8.49 10.41
CA ALA A 116 8.64 8.93 9.06
C ALA A 116 8.44 10.45 8.85
N GLY A 117 7.72 11.13 9.74
CA GLY A 117 7.45 12.57 9.61
C GLY A 117 6.53 12.91 8.44
N LEU A 118 5.50 12.11 8.21
CA LEU A 118 4.47 12.39 7.19
C LEU A 118 3.61 13.60 7.58
N ASN A 119 2.80 14.07 6.63
CA ASN A 119 2.07 15.33 6.73
C ASN A 119 1.16 15.40 7.96
N GLY A 120 1.41 16.30 8.91
CA GLY A 120 0.67 16.39 10.18
C GLY A 120 -0.79 16.82 10.09
N LYS A 121 -1.32 17.16 8.91
CA LYS A 121 -2.73 17.57 8.74
C LYS A 121 -3.69 16.41 9.07
N SER A 122 -4.63 16.63 9.98
CA SER A 122 -5.60 15.61 10.44
C SER A 122 -6.39 14.92 9.31
N ASN A 123 -6.80 15.66 8.28
CA ASN A 123 -7.48 15.08 7.11
C ASN A 123 -6.59 14.07 6.35
N ARG A 124 -5.28 14.31 6.29
CA ARG A 124 -4.30 13.46 5.59
C ARG A 124 -4.03 12.20 6.39
N ALA A 125 -3.83 12.36 7.70
CA ALA A 125 -3.64 11.25 8.63
C ALA A 125 -4.85 10.31 8.66
N GLY A 126 -6.07 10.86 8.69
CA GLY A 126 -7.30 10.07 8.69
C GLY A 126 -7.48 9.23 7.42
N TYR A 127 -7.22 9.80 6.24
CA TYR A 127 -7.25 9.06 4.99
C TYR A 127 -6.17 7.96 4.94
N PHE A 128 -4.94 8.28 5.36
CA PHE A 128 -3.85 7.31 5.43
C PHE A 128 -4.20 6.14 6.34
N TYR A 129 -4.68 6.41 7.55
CA TYR A 129 -5.10 5.41 8.53
C TYR A 129 -6.18 4.46 7.98
N LEU A 130 -7.20 5.04 7.36
CA LEU A 130 -8.32 4.27 6.79
C LEU A 130 -7.86 3.35 5.65
N ILE A 131 -6.99 3.83 4.75
CA ILE A 131 -6.40 2.98 3.71
C ILE A 131 -5.54 1.87 4.31
N TYR A 132 -4.82 2.15 5.40
CA TYR A 132 -3.97 1.16 6.07
C TYR A 132 -4.77 0.02 6.73
N ILE A 133 -5.89 0.34 7.38
CA ILE A 133 -6.82 -0.69 7.89
C ILE A 133 -7.32 -1.56 6.74
N MET A 134 -7.73 -0.95 5.64
CA MET A 134 -8.19 -1.70 4.48
C MET A 134 -7.09 -2.57 3.87
N LEU A 135 -5.85 -2.08 3.83
CA LEU A 135 -4.70 -2.85 3.36
C LEU A 135 -4.50 -4.12 4.21
N GLY A 136 -4.64 -4.00 5.53
CA GLY A 136 -4.64 -5.14 6.43
C GLY A 136 -5.74 -6.15 6.14
N ILE A 137 -6.97 -5.68 5.96
CA ILE A 137 -8.13 -6.53 5.63
C ILE A 137 -7.92 -7.21 4.27
N PHE A 138 -7.45 -6.47 3.27
CA PHE A 138 -7.12 -6.99 1.95
C PHE A 138 -6.06 -8.08 2.03
N ALA A 139 -4.96 -7.84 2.76
CA ALA A 139 -3.88 -8.81 2.93
C ALA A 139 -4.37 -10.11 3.58
N THR A 140 -5.19 -9.99 4.62
CA THR A 140 -5.76 -11.18 5.30
C THR A 140 -6.73 -11.93 4.39
N THR A 141 -7.65 -11.23 3.72
CA THR A 141 -8.62 -11.87 2.82
C THR A 141 -7.96 -12.50 1.60
N LEU A 142 -6.89 -11.88 1.06
CA LEU A 142 -6.08 -12.47 0.00
C LEU A 142 -5.33 -13.72 0.48
N GLY A 143 -4.70 -13.67 1.66
CA GLY A 143 -4.03 -14.82 2.24
C GLY A 143 -4.98 -15.99 2.50
N GLN A 144 -6.19 -15.70 2.99
CA GLN A 144 -7.27 -16.68 3.16
C GLN A 144 -7.78 -17.22 1.82
N ALA A 145 -7.89 -16.39 0.78
CA ALA A 145 -8.29 -16.82 -0.56
C ALA A 145 -7.28 -17.82 -1.16
N VAL A 146 -5.99 -17.54 -1.04
CA VAL A 146 -4.92 -18.44 -1.46
C VAL A 146 -4.94 -19.73 -0.64
N ALA A 147 -5.06 -19.65 0.68
CA ALA A 147 -5.13 -20.84 1.55
C ALA A 147 -6.40 -21.69 1.35
N ALA A 148 -7.52 -21.07 0.99
CA ALA A 148 -8.76 -21.77 0.68
C ALA A 148 -8.62 -22.59 -0.62
N PHE A 149 -7.94 -22.03 -1.63
CA PHE A 149 -7.71 -22.70 -2.91
C PHE A 149 -6.61 -23.77 -2.83
N ALA A 150 -5.56 -23.52 -2.05
CA ALA A 150 -4.42 -24.43 -1.96
C ALA A 150 -4.75 -25.73 -1.18
N PRO A 151 -4.26 -26.89 -1.66
CA PRO A 151 -4.49 -28.16 -0.98
C PRO A 151 -3.69 -28.25 0.33
N ASN A 152 -2.45 -27.78 0.36
CA ASN A 152 -1.53 -27.86 1.49
C ASN A 152 -0.81 -26.52 1.73
N ASP A 153 -0.29 -26.33 2.94
CA ASP A 153 0.44 -25.12 3.36
C ASP A 153 1.69 -24.84 2.52
N LEU A 154 2.43 -25.90 2.15
CA LEU A 154 3.59 -25.81 1.26
C LEU A 154 3.24 -25.22 -0.11
N VAL A 155 2.10 -25.62 -0.68
CA VAL A 155 1.66 -25.14 -1.99
C VAL A 155 1.24 -23.68 -1.90
N ALA A 156 0.50 -23.29 -0.86
CA ALA A 156 0.12 -21.88 -0.63
C ALA A 156 1.36 -20.98 -0.50
N THR A 157 2.34 -21.42 0.29
CA THR A 157 3.58 -20.68 0.54
C THR A 157 4.39 -20.48 -0.75
N LEU A 158 4.35 -21.43 -1.69
CA LEU A 158 5.03 -21.31 -2.98
C LEU A 158 4.35 -20.28 -3.91
N PHE A 159 3.02 -20.16 -3.87
CA PHE A 159 2.28 -19.20 -4.68
C PHE A 159 2.36 -17.76 -4.16
N ASN A 160 2.48 -17.57 -2.84
CA ASN A 160 2.55 -16.24 -2.22
C ASN A 160 3.58 -15.29 -2.84
N PRO A 161 4.88 -15.66 -2.97
CA PRO A 161 5.87 -14.74 -3.52
C PRO A 161 5.56 -14.40 -4.97
N ILE A 162 5.02 -15.33 -5.77
CA ILE A 162 4.67 -15.08 -7.17
C ILE A 162 3.56 -14.01 -7.26
N ILE A 163 2.48 -14.18 -6.49
CA ILE A 163 1.35 -13.25 -6.47
C ILE A 163 1.79 -11.90 -5.91
N THR A 164 2.41 -11.88 -4.73
CA THR A 164 2.77 -10.64 -4.02
C THR A 164 3.84 -9.84 -4.76
N THR A 165 4.86 -10.49 -5.33
CA THR A 165 5.91 -9.81 -6.11
C THR A 165 5.32 -9.20 -7.38
N MET A 166 4.43 -9.91 -8.08
CA MET A 166 3.75 -9.36 -9.26
C MET A 166 2.89 -8.14 -8.91
N LEU A 167 2.17 -8.18 -7.78
CA LEU A 167 1.39 -7.04 -7.31
C LEU A 167 2.27 -5.86 -6.88
N LEU A 168 3.41 -6.09 -6.21
CA LEU A 168 4.32 -5.01 -5.80
C LEU A 168 5.04 -4.37 -7.00
N LEU A 169 5.57 -5.17 -7.93
CA LEU A 169 6.28 -4.66 -9.11
C LEU A 169 5.37 -3.84 -10.02
N THR A 170 4.12 -4.25 -10.19
CA THR A 170 3.15 -3.57 -11.06
C THR A 170 2.34 -2.49 -10.34
N ALA A 171 2.66 -2.16 -9.08
CA ALA A 171 1.95 -1.13 -8.32
C ALA A 171 2.18 0.30 -8.87
N GLY A 172 3.17 0.47 -9.75
CA GLY A 172 3.47 1.74 -10.41
C GLY A 172 4.57 2.58 -9.76
N ALA A 173 5.12 2.13 -8.63
CA ALA A 173 6.20 2.82 -7.91
C ALA A 173 7.61 2.37 -8.35
N PHE A 174 7.84 1.05 -8.50
CA PHE A 174 9.12 0.53 -9.02
C PHE A 174 9.28 0.79 -10.51
N VAL A 175 8.22 0.55 -11.27
CA VAL A 175 8.18 0.72 -12.72
C VAL A 175 7.01 1.64 -13.03
N SER A 176 7.31 2.80 -13.61
CA SER A 176 6.27 3.74 -14.05
C SER A 176 5.41 3.09 -15.14
N LYS A 177 4.14 3.51 -15.24
CA LYS A 177 3.17 2.93 -16.19
C LYS A 177 3.70 2.87 -17.64
N SER A 178 4.48 3.85 -18.06
CA SER A 178 5.05 3.94 -19.41
C SER A 178 6.11 2.87 -19.69
N GLN A 179 6.86 2.45 -18.65
CA GLN A 179 7.95 1.49 -18.73
C GLN A 179 7.49 0.03 -18.61
N ILE A 180 6.23 -0.23 -18.23
CA ILE A 180 5.68 -1.59 -18.17
C ILE A 180 5.46 -2.13 -19.60
N PRO A 181 5.90 -3.37 -19.91
CA PRO A 181 5.64 -4.01 -21.20
C PRO A 181 4.16 -3.99 -21.58
N MET A 182 3.86 -3.87 -22.88
CA MET A 182 2.51 -3.61 -23.39
C MET A 182 1.47 -4.62 -22.89
N PHE A 183 1.84 -5.90 -22.81
CA PHE A 183 0.98 -6.96 -22.29
C PHE A 183 0.55 -6.68 -20.84
N TRP A 184 1.50 -6.55 -19.91
CA TRP A 184 1.18 -6.32 -18.49
C TRP A 184 0.55 -4.96 -18.24
N ARG A 185 0.91 -3.94 -19.02
CA ARG A 185 0.40 -2.57 -18.89
C ARG A 185 -1.11 -2.49 -19.13
N ARG A 186 -1.66 -3.29 -20.05
CA ARG A 186 -3.07 -3.20 -20.46
C ARG A 186 -4.04 -3.80 -19.45
N TRP A 187 -3.62 -4.84 -18.72
CA TRP A 187 -4.51 -5.60 -17.82
C TRP A 187 -4.03 -5.56 -16.37
N MET A 188 -2.79 -5.96 -16.12
CA MET A 188 -2.26 -6.11 -14.76
C MET A 188 -2.22 -4.79 -14.00
N TYR A 189 -1.83 -3.71 -14.67
CA TYR A 189 -1.83 -2.37 -14.07
C TYR A 189 -3.22 -1.91 -13.61
N HIS A 190 -4.31 -2.41 -14.22
CA HIS A 190 -5.68 -2.07 -13.83
C HIS A 190 -6.27 -3.06 -12.83
N ILE A 191 -5.83 -4.32 -12.85
CA ILE A 191 -6.28 -5.38 -11.94
C ILE A 191 -5.55 -5.33 -10.60
N ASN A 192 -4.39 -4.66 -10.53
CA ASN A 192 -3.59 -4.62 -9.32
C ASN A 192 -4.22 -3.72 -8.23
N PRO A 193 -4.67 -4.28 -7.09
CA PRO A 193 -5.23 -3.49 -5.99
C PRO A 193 -4.19 -2.59 -5.30
N LEU A 194 -2.92 -3.02 -5.22
CA LEU A 194 -1.85 -2.26 -4.57
C LEU A 194 -1.52 -0.95 -5.30
N ARG A 195 -1.77 -0.89 -6.62
CA ARG A 195 -1.65 0.36 -7.38
C ARG A 195 -2.60 1.43 -6.84
N TYR A 196 -3.86 1.08 -6.60
CA TYR A 196 -4.87 2.03 -6.11
C TYR A 196 -4.52 2.52 -4.69
N VAL A 197 -3.94 1.64 -3.87
CA VAL A 197 -3.40 1.99 -2.56
C VAL A 197 -2.21 2.95 -2.69
N MET A 198 -1.22 2.65 -3.53
CA MET A 198 -0.06 3.53 -3.78
C MET A 198 -0.49 4.92 -4.26
N GLU A 199 -1.33 4.98 -5.30
CA GLU A 199 -1.83 6.23 -5.87
C GLU A 199 -2.61 7.02 -4.80
N GLY A 200 -3.45 6.35 -4.01
CA GLY A 200 -4.21 7.00 -2.93
C GLY A 200 -3.31 7.58 -1.83
N LEU A 201 -2.34 6.81 -1.34
CA LEU A 201 -1.45 7.22 -0.25
C LEU A 201 -0.52 8.36 -0.68
N LEU A 202 0.14 8.22 -1.84
CA LEU A 202 1.13 9.21 -2.30
C LEU A 202 0.50 10.53 -2.68
N VAL A 203 -0.62 10.51 -3.39
CA VAL A 203 -1.28 11.77 -3.74
C VAL A 203 -1.93 12.41 -2.52
N ASN A 204 -2.35 11.63 -1.51
CA ASN A 204 -2.80 12.22 -0.26
C ASN A 204 -1.66 12.93 0.49
N GLU A 205 -0.46 12.35 0.48
CA GLU A 205 0.71 12.89 1.20
C GLU A 205 1.29 14.15 0.54
N LEU A 206 1.48 14.11 -0.79
CA LEU A 206 2.17 15.15 -1.56
C LEU A 206 1.28 16.32 -2.00
N HIS A 207 -0.02 16.23 -1.80
CA HIS A 207 -0.92 17.32 -2.20
C HIS A 207 -0.66 18.60 -1.42
N ASP A 208 -0.53 19.72 -2.13
CA ASP A 208 -0.16 21.04 -1.58
C ASP A 208 1.15 21.04 -0.76
N SER A 209 2.02 20.04 -0.87
CA SER A 209 3.34 20.08 -0.22
C SER A 209 4.28 20.98 -1.01
N ARG A 210 4.78 22.06 -0.40
CA ARG A 210 5.78 22.93 -1.04
C ARG A 210 7.14 22.23 -1.05
N ILE A 211 7.76 22.17 -2.22
CA ILE A 211 9.07 21.54 -2.41
C ILE A 211 10.14 22.63 -2.45
N VAL A 212 11.22 22.43 -1.72
CA VAL A 212 12.37 23.33 -1.69
C VAL A 212 13.61 22.54 -2.06
N CYS A 213 14.18 22.86 -3.21
CA CYS A 213 15.43 22.25 -3.67
C CYS A 213 16.62 22.66 -2.77
N ARG A 214 17.48 21.71 -2.43
CA ARG A 214 18.80 22.00 -1.84
C ARG A 214 19.75 22.56 -2.89
N PRO A 215 20.83 23.29 -2.51
CA PRO A 215 21.81 23.84 -3.45
C PRO A 215 22.35 22.83 -4.47
N GLN A 216 22.49 21.56 -4.09
CA GLN A 216 22.98 20.48 -4.95
C GLN A 216 21.90 19.84 -5.84
N GLU A 217 20.62 20.10 -5.57
CA GLU A 217 19.48 19.57 -6.32
C GLU A 217 19.03 20.50 -7.45
N PHE A 218 19.54 21.74 -7.49
CA PHE A 218 19.25 22.65 -8.58
C PHE A 218 19.94 22.21 -9.87
N TYR A 219 19.18 22.22 -10.97
CA TYR A 219 19.77 22.18 -12.29
C TYR A 219 20.30 23.57 -12.61
N VAL A 220 21.62 23.66 -12.77
CA VAL A 220 22.30 24.91 -13.12
C VAL A 220 22.48 24.96 -14.63
N PHE A 221 21.94 26.00 -15.26
CA PHE A 221 22.16 26.27 -16.69
C PHE A 221 22.59 27.72 -16.90
N GLU A 222 23.25 27.98 -18.03
CA GLU A 222 23.69 29.33 -18.39
C GLU A 222 22.70 29.98 -19.38
N PRO A 223 22.23 31.21 -19.11
CA PRO A 223 21.45 31.96 -20.08
C PRO A 223 22.36 32.50 -21.20
N PRO A 224 21.82 32.79 -22.40
CA PRO A 224 22.57 33.49 -23.45
C PRO A 224 23.15 34.82 -22.95
N ALA A 225 24.34 35.18 -23.47
CA ALA A 225 25.03 36.41 -23.11
C ALA A 225 24.08 37.62 -23.17
N SER A 226 24.13 38.47 -22.12
CA SER A 226 23.31 39.68 -21.92
C SER A 226 21.84 39.52 -21.50
N THR A 227 21.36 38.30 -21.22
CA THR A 227 19.99 38.09 -20.69
C THR A 227 19.99 37.62 -19.24
N SER A 228 19.05 38.10 -18.44
CA SER A 228 18.83 37.59 -17.08
C SER A 228 18.12 36.24 -17.10
N CYS A 229 18.26 35.45 -16.03
CA CYS A 229 17.53 34.18 -15.87
C CYS A 229 16.00 34.36 -16.05
N ARG A 230 15.46 35.47 -15.56
CA ARG A 230 14.04 35.83 -15.72
C ARG A 230 13.66 36.09 -17.17
N GLU A 231 14.46 36.82 -17.93
CA GLU A 231 14.15 37.13 -19.34
C GLU A 231 14.24 35.89 -20.22
N TYR A 232 15.25 35.06 -20.00
CA TYR A 232 15.45 33.86 -20.80
C TYR A 232 14.46 32.73 -20.45
N ALA A 233 14.28 32.42 -19.16
CA ALA A 233 13.51 31.26 -18.71
C ALA A 233 12.14 31.61 -18.09
N GLY A 234 11.81 32.89 -17.90
CA GLY A 234 10.56 33.32 -17.26
C GLY A 234 9.30 32.95 -18.06
N ALA A 235 9.33 33.06 -19.38
CA ALA A 235 8.20 32.64 -20.22
C ALA A 235 8.02 31.10 -20.22
N TRP A 236 9.10 30.35 -20.03
CA TRP A 236 9.08 28.90 -19.94
C TRP A 236 8.58 28.43 -18.57
N ILE A 237 9.07 29.01 -17.46
CA ILE A 237 8.66 28.63 -16.10
C ILE A 237 7.19 28.95 -15.80
N ALA A 238 6.58 29.90 -16.53
CA ALA A 238 5.15 30.16 -16.43
C ALA A 238 4.28 29.01 -16.98
N LYS A 239 4.85 28.10 -17.79
CA LYS A 239 4.17 26.95 -18.40
C LYS A 239 4.70 25.60 -17.90
N ALA A 240 5.97 25.56 -17.51
CA ALA A 240 6.63 24.38 -16.98
C ALA A 240 6.39 24.24 -15.46
N PRO A 241 6.41 23.02 -14.90
CA PRO A 241 6.42 22.83 -13.46
C PRO A 241 7.72 23.37 -12.84
N GLY A 242 7.70 23.66 -11.55
CA GLY A 242 8.89 24.08 -10.82
C GLY A 242 9.07 25.59 -10.67
N TYR A 243 10.26 26.00 -10.24
CA TYR A 243 10.60 27.40 -10.02
C TYR A 243 12.10 27.66 -10.20
N ILE A 244 12.46 28.93 -10.41
CA ILE A 244 13.84 29.40 -10.46
C ILE A 244 14.14 30.19 -9.19
N ASN A 245 15.24 29.86 -8.52
CA ASN A 245 15.61 30.50 -7.24
C ASN A 245 16.26 31.87 -7.44
N ASN A 246 17.10 32.03 -8.47
CA ASN A 246 17.89 33.24 -8.74
C ASN A 246 17.48 33.93 -10.06
N LEU A 247 16.30 34.57 -10.05
CA LEU A 247 15.71 35.21 -11.23
C LEU A 247 16.57 36.35 -11.82
N ASP A 248 17.36 37.04 -11.00
CA ASP A 248 18.10 38.25 -11.39
C ASP A 248 19.58 37.97 -11.73
N ALA A 249 19.99 36.70 -11.69
CA ALA A 249 21.37 36.33 -12.04
C ALA A 249 21.59 36.37 -13.57
N PHE A 250 22.78 36.78 -13.98
CA PHE A 250 23.24 36.75 -15.38
C PHE A 250 24.04 35.49 -15.71
N SER A 251 24.33 34.65 -14.72
CA SER A 251 25.03 33.37 -14.87
C SER A 251 24.54 32.37 -13.82
N GLY A 252 24.57 31.08 -14.17
CA GLY A 252 24.23 29.99 -13.26
C GLY A 252 22.78 30.00 -12.76
N CYS A 253 21.80 30.00 -13.66
CA CYS A 253 20.39 29.92 -13.30
C CYS A 253 20.06 28.59 -12.61
N GLN A 254 19.53 28.65 -11.39
CA GLN A 254 19.19 27.52 -10.54
C GLN A 254 17.71 27.17 -10.70
N TYR A 255 17.45 26.10 -11.45
CA TYR A 255 16.09 25.58 -11.67
C TYR A 255 15.79 24.39 -10.77
N CYS A 256 14.64 24.47 -10.09
CA CYS A 256 14.06 23.37 -9.32
C CYS A 256 12.90 22.76 -10.12
N PRO A 257 12.91 21.44 -10.36
CA PRO A 257 11.92 20.79 -11.25
C PRO A 257 10.50 20.75 -10.70
N TYR A 258 10.31 20.95 -9.39
CA TYR A 258 9.02 20.84 -8.73
C TYR A 258 8.87 21.95 -7.69
N ALA A 259 7.77 22.70 -7.75
CA ALA A 259 7.37 23.68 -6.75
C ALA A 259 6.37 23.10 -5.75
N ILE A 260 5.48 22.23 -6.25
CA ILE A 260 4.39 21.60 -5.49
C ILE A 260 4.42 20.09 -5.72
N GLY A 261 4.15 19.30 -4.68
CA GLY A 261 4.13 17.83 -4.75
C GLY A 261 3.15 17.26 -5.77
N ASP A 262 2.10 18.00 -6.12
CA ASP A 262 1.17 17.64 -7.20
C ASP A 262 1.85 17.62 -8.58
N GLU A 263 2.86 18.45 -8.82
CA GLU A 263 3.63 18.42 -10.08
C GLU A 263 4.42 17.11 -10.20
N TYR A 264 4.94 16.61 -9.09
CA TYR A 264 5.61 15.31 -9.04
C TYR A 264 4.64 14.16 -9.30
N THR A 265 3.47 14.13 -8.64
CA THR A 265 2.48 13.05 -8.84
C THR A 265 1.85 13.06 -10.24
N ASN A 266 1.75 14.23 -10.87
CA ASN A 266 1.31 14.36 -12.25
C ASN A 266 2.24 13.66 -13.25
N THR A 267 3.56 13.60 -12.98
CA THR A 267 4.50 12.82 -13.82
C THR A 267 4.18 11.32 -13.84
N LEU A 268 3.58 10.82 -12.75
CA LEU A 268 3.13 9.43 -12.60
C LEU A 268 1.69 9.22 -13.11
N THR A 269 1.05 10.24 -13.69
CA THR A 269 -0.36 10.26 -14.10
C THR A 269 -1.34 10.01 -12.94
N TRP A 270 -0.97 10.49 -11.74
CA TRP A 270 -1.73 10.31 -10.51
C TRP A 270 -2.30 11.64 -10.03
N TYR A 271 -3.61 11.67 -9.76
CA TYR A 271 -4.35 12.90 -9.47
C TYR A 271 -5.09 12.82 -8.14
N TYR A 272 -5.15 13.94 -7.41
CA TYR A 272 -5.74 13.98 -6.07
C TYR A 272 -7.24 13.68 -6.06
N VAL A 273 -7.94 14.05 -7.13
CA VAL A 273 -9.36 13.78 -7.34
C VAL A 273 -9.67 12.27 -7.33
N HIS A 274 -8.70 11.42 -7.68
CA HIS A 274 -8.91 9.98 -7.81
C HIS A 274 -8.86 9.20 -6.50
N ARG A 275 -8.43 9.80 -5.38
CA ARG A 275 -8.22 9.09 -4.10
C ARG A 275 -9.46 8.30 -3.63
N TRP A 276 -10.65 8.91 -3.67
CA TRP A 276 -11.89 8.26 -3.23
C TRP A 276 -12.40 7.22 -4.23
N ARG A 277 -12.16 7.42 -5.53
CA ARG A 277 -12.41 6.40 -6.55
C ARG A 277 -11.55 5.17 -6.29
N ASN A 278 -10.25 5.39 -6.03
CA ASN A 278 -9.28 4.34 -5.78
C ASN A 278 -9.61 3.57 -4.49
N PHE A 279 -10.06 4.27 -3.44
CA PHE A 279 -10.62 3.66 -2.22
C PHE A 279 -11.79 2.72 -2.52
N CYS A 280 -12.79 3.17 -3.29
CA CYS A 280 -13.96 2.33 -3.63
C CYS A 280 -13.58 1.11 -4.48
N ILE A 281 -12.66 1.27 -5.43
CA ILE A 281 -12.15 0.15 -6.24
C ILE A 281 -11.44 -0.87 -5.35
N PHE A 282 -10.60 -0.40 -4.42
CA PHE A 282 -9.91 -1.27 -3.48
C PHE A 282 -10.86 -2.03 -2.55
N LEU A 283 -11.92 -1.38 -2.07
CA LEU A 283 -13.00 -2.05 -1.34
C LEU A 283 -13.66 -3.16 -2.18
N GLY A 284 -13.86 -2.93 -3.47
CA GLY A 284 -14.36 -3.95 -4.39
C GLY A 284 -13.47 -5.20 -4.44
N PHE A 285 -12.15 -5.04 -4.44
CA PHE A 285 -11.21 -6.18 -4.37
C PHE A 285 -11.29 -6.94 -3.05
N ILE A 286 -11.49 -6.25 -1.93
CA ILE A 286 -11.70 -6.90 -0.63
C ILE A 286 -12.97 -7.75 -0.65
N ILE A 287 -14.08 -7.19 -1.14
CA ILE A 287 -15.35 -7.90 -1.27
C ILE A 287 -15.19 -9.12 -2.18
N PHE A 288 -14.49 -8.96 -3.30
CA PHE A 288 -14.18 -10.07 -4.21
C PHE A 288 -13.41 -11.19 -3.51
N ASN A 289 -12.35 -10.88 -2.75
CA ASN A 289 -11.60 -11.88 -2.00
C ASN A 289 -12.47 -12.62 -0.97
N VAL A 290 -13.33 -11.89 -0.24
CA VAL A 290 -14.27 -12.49 0.73
C VAL A 290 -15.23 -13.44 0.02
N MET A 291 -15.83 -13.01 -1.09
CA MET A 291 -16.73 -13.85 -1.88
C MET A 291 -16.03 -15.08 -2.44
N PHE A 292 -14.77 -14.95 -2.88
CA PHE A 292 -13.96 -16.05 -3.36
C PHE A 292 -13.69 -17.09 -2.25
N VAL A 293 -13.32 -16.64 -1.05
CA VAL A 293 -13.15 -17.54 0.12
C VAL A 293 -14.43 -18.31 0.42
N LEU A 294 -15.58 -17.63 0.44
CA LEU A 294 -16.89 -18.27 0.70
C LEU A 294 -17.25 -19.28 -0.39
N PHE A 295 -16.99 -18.95 -1.65
CA PHE A 295 -17.24 -19.81 -2.80
C PHE A 295 -16.39 -21.09 -2.76
N VAL A 296 -15.08 -20.96 -2.57
CA VAL A 296 -14.15 -22.10 -2.52
C VAL A 296 -14.45 -23.01 -1.33
N THR A 297 -14.73 -22.43 -0.16
CA THR A 297 -15.11 -23.19 1.04
C THR A 297 -16.40 -23.99 0.81
N ARG A 298 -17.34 -23.46 0.02
CA ARG A 298 -18.57 -24.15 -0.35
C ARG A 298 -18.31 -25.32 -1.30
N ILE A 299 -17.49 -25.13 -2.34
CA ILE A 299 -17.13 -26.21 -3.30
C ILE A 299 -16.43 -27.36 -2.60
N TYR A 300 -15.50 -27.07 -1.68
CA TYR A 300 -14.72 -28.08 -1.00
C TYR A 300 -15.59 -29.10 -0.21
N LYS A 301 -16.76 -28.68 0.27
CA LYS A 301 -17.73 -29.59 0.92
C LYS A 301 -18.50 -30.46 -0.10
N VAL A 302 -18.79 -29.94 -1.29
CA VAL A 302 -19.54 -30.67 -2.31
C VAL A 302 -18.72 -31.86 -2.83
N ASN A 303 -17.41 -31.69 -3.03
CA ASN A 303 -16.53 -32.77 -3.51
C ASN A 303 -16.19 -33.86 -2.48
N LYS A 304 -16.52 -33.67 -1.19
CA LYS A 304 -16.31 -34.68 -0.13
C LYS A 304 -17.59 -35.48 0.20
N ARG A 305 -18.73 -35.16 -0.41
CA ARG A 305 -19.95 -35.97 -0.37
C ARG A 305 -19.93 -36.96 -1.52
#